data_AF-A0A7C1ITJ5-F1
#
_entry.id   AF-A0A7C1ITJ5-F1
#
_cell.length_a   1.000
_cell.length_b   1.000
_cell.length_c   1.000
_cell.angle_alpha   90.00
_cell.angle_beta   90.00
_cell.angle_gamma   90.00
#
_symmetry.space_group_name_H-M   'P 1'
#
loop_
_entity.id
_entity.type
_entity.pdbx_description
1 polymer ?
#
loop_
_entity_poly.entity_id
_entity_poly.type
_entity_poly.pdbx_seq_one_letter_code
_entity_poly.pdbx_strand_id
1 'polypeptide(L)'
;MQNKPRQRWGSRIGIIMAVAGSAVGLGNFLRFPVQAATNGGGAFMIPYFIALLIVGIPLMWIEWTTGRYGGGFGHGTAPGIFHTMGRKNRFIKYF
;
A
#
# COMPACT_ATOMS: atom_id res chain seq x y z
N MET A 1 -23.62 20.47 -10.60
CA MET A 1 -23.09 19.31 -9.85
C MET A 1 -22.57 19.82 -8.51
N GLN A 2 -23.12 19.37 -7.40
CA GLN A 2 -22.77 19.88 -6.06
C GLN A 2 -21.35 19.40 -5.70
N ASN A 3 -20.41 20.33 -5.56
CA ASN A 3 -19.03 20.05 -5.14
C ASN A 3 -19.01 19.73 -3.64
N LYS A 4 -19.40 18.50 -3.27
CA LYS A 4 -19.38 18.07 -1.87
C LYS A 4 -17.91 17.99 -1.42
N PRO A 5 -17.51 18.69 -0.35
CA PRO A 5 -16.13 18.66 0.10
C PRO A 5 -15.74 17.21 0.45
N ARG A 6 -14.56 16.77 -0.03
CA ARG A 6 -14.04 15.43 0.26
C ARG A 6 -13.93 15.22 1.76
N GLN A 7 -14.37 14.06 2.24
CA GLN A 7 -14.19 13.70 3.64
C GLN A 7 -12.70 13.62 3.97
N ARG A 8 -12.34 14.19 5.12
CA ARG A 8 -10.99 14.19 5.66
C ARG A 8 -10.96 13.29 6.89
N TRP A 9 -9.81 12.68 7.14
CA TRP A 9 -9.59 11.91 8.35
C TRP A 9 -9.58 12.81 9.57
N GLY A 10 -10.24 12.37 10.65
CA GLY A 10 -10.34 13.13 11.90
C GLY A 10 -9.03 13.22 12.68
N SER A 11 -8.12 12.26 12.52
CA SER A 11 -6.80 12.31 13.17
C SER A 11 -5.73 11.55 12.37
N ARG A 12 -4.46 11.98 12.51
CA ARG A 12 -3.30 11.32 11.89
C ARG A 12 -3.08 9.92 12.47
N ILE A 13 -3.28 9.77 13.79
CA ILE A 13 -3.19 8.49 14.49
C ILE A 13 -4.26 7.52 13.98
N GLY A 14 -5.49 8.02 13.75
CA GLY A 14 -6.56 7.22 13.15
C GLY A 14 -6.21 6.68 11.77
N ILE A 15 -5.53 7.48 10.93
CA ILE A 15 -5.02 7.00 9.64
C ILE A 15 -3.98 5.88 9.84
N ILE A 16 -2.99 6.11 10.70
CA ILE A 16 -1.90 5.15 10.92
C ILE A 16 -2.46 3.82 11.42
N MET A 17 -3.41 3.86 12.35
CA MET A 17 -4.08 2.67 12.89
C MET A 17 -4.90 1.94 11.83
N ALA A 18 -5.65 2.67 11.00
CA ALA A 18 -6.44 2.08 9.92
C ALA A 18 -5.53 1.39 8.88
N VAL A 19 -4.43 2.03 8.49
CA VAL A 19 -3.47 1.47 7.53
C VAL A 19 -2.72 0.29 8.15
N ALA A 20 -2.27 0.38 9.40
CA ALA A 20 -1.59 -0.71 10.10
C ALA A 20 -2.51 -1.93 10.25
N GLY A 21 -3.78 -1.73 10.63
CA GLY A 21 -4.77 -2.81 10.72
C GLY A 21 -5.09 -3.45 9.37
N SER A 22 -5.03 -2.69 8.27
CA SER A 22 -5.18 -3.25 6.92
C SER A 22 -3.95 -4.03 6.45
N ALA A 23 -2.76 -3.63 6.88
CA ALA A 23 -1.50 -4.26 6.48
C ALA A 23 -1.18 -5.53 7.29
N VAL A 24 -1.59 -5.57 8.56
CA VAL A 24 -1.37 -6.71 9.46
C VAL A 24 -2.59 -7.62 9.46
N GLY A 25 -2.48 -8.80 8.83
CA GLY A 25 -3.55 -9.79 8.77
C GLY A 25 -3.14 -11.18 9.27
N LEU A 26 -4.13 -12.03 9.52
CA LEU A 26 -3.95 -13.44 9.93
C LEU A 26 -3.01 -14.20 8.98
N GLY A 27 -3.09 -13.93 7.68
CA GLY A 27 -2.24 -14.56 6.68
C GLY A 27 -0.74 -14.29 6.89
N ASN A 28 -0.38 -13.06 7.29
CA ASN A 28 1.01 -12.74 7.61
C ASN A 28 1.46 -13.46 8.89
N PHE A 29 0.58 -13.50 9.89
CA PHE A 29 0.89 -14.14 11.18
C PHE A 29 1.06 -15.66 11.09
N LEU A 30 0.28 -16.34 10.23
CA LEU A 30 0.32 -17.80 10.07
C LEU A 30 1.40 -18.25 9.08
N ARG A 31 1.61 -17.50 7.98
CA ARG A 31 2.55 -17.89 6.93
C ARG A 31 4.01 -17.56 7.27
N PHE A 32 4.25 -16.42 7.94
CA PHE A 32 5.59 -15.99 8.34
C PHE A 32 6.34 -17.02 9.21
N PRO A 33 5.78 -17.58 10.30
CA PRO A 33 6.50 -18.53 11.15
C PRO A 33 6.81 -19.83 10.42
N VAL A 34 5.90 -20.30 9.54
CA VAL A 34 6.12 -21.49 8.73
C VAL A 34 7.27 -21.27 7.74
N GLN A 35 7.31 -20.11 7.09
CA GLN A 35 8.41 -19.76 6.17
C GLN A 35 9.73 -19.56 6.92
N ALA A 36 9.72 -18.90 8.08
CA ALA A 36 10.92 -18.74 8.90
C ALA A 36 11.47 -20.10 9.34
N ALA A 37 10.63 -20.98 9.91
CA ALA A 37 11.05 -22.30 10.38
C ALA A 37 11.62 -23.18 9.26
N THR A 38 11.02 -23.15 8.06
CA THR A 38 11.48 -23.97 6.92
C THR A 38 12.73 -23.43 6.24
N ASN A 39 13.02 -22.13 6.32
CA ASN A 39 14.15 -21.48 5.64
C ASN A 39 15.31 -21.14 6.60
N GLY A 40 15.56 -22.01 7.59
CA GLY A 40 16.70 -21.84 8.52
C GLY A 40 16.40 -20.97 9.74
N GLY A 41 15.12 -20.86 10.12
CA GLY A 41 14.67 -20.19 11.35
C GLY A 41 15.07 -18.72 11.37
N GLY A 42 15.96 -18.36 12.30
CA GLY A 42 16.47 -17.00 12.45
C GLY A 42 17.29 -16.49 11.27
N ALA A 43 17.94 -17.38 10.49
CA ALA A 43 18.74 -16.96 9.33
C ALA A 43 17.86 -16.35 8.22
N PHE A 44 16.60 -16.77 8.12
CA PHE A 44 15.61 -16.21 7.18
C PHE A 44 15.33 -14.71 7.41
N MET A 45 15.57 -14.21 8.63
CA MET A 45 15.33 -12.79 8.94
C MET A 45 16.25 -11.86 8.13
N ILE A 46 17.47 -12.29 7.79
CA ILE A 46 18.44 -11.47 7.06
C ILE A 46 17.93 -11.11 5.66
N PRO A 47 17.62 -12.07 4.75
CA PRO A 47 17.06 -11.73 3.45
C PRO A 47 15.68 -11.08 3.56
N TYR A 48 14.89 -11.40 4.59
CA TYR A 48 13.59 -10.76 4.84
C TYR A 48 13.73 -9.25 5.10
N PHE A 49 14.65 -8.83 5.97
CA PHE A 49 14.88 -7.40 6.22
C PHE A 49 15.47 -6.70 4.98
N ILE A 50 16.37 -7.36 4.25
CA ILE A 50 16.91 -6.80 3.00
C ILE A 50 15.77 -6.55 2.00
N ALA A 51 14.89 -7.53 1.79
CA ALA A 51 13.73 -7.39 0.91
C ALA A 51 12.77 -6.31 1.42
N LEU A 52 12.55 -6.21 2.72
CA LEU A 52 11.71 -5.15 3.32
C LEU A 52 12.27 -3.75 3.02
N LEU A 53 13.58 -3.56 3.17
CA LEU A 53 14.21 -2.26 2.96
C LEU A 53 14.31 -1.88 1.48
N ILE A 54 14.66 -2.83 0.61
CA ILE A 54 14.87 -2.58 -0.82
C ILE A 54 13.57 -2.56 -1.61
N VAL A 55 12.59 -3.37 -1.24
CA VAL A 55 11.35 -3.53 -2.01
C VAL A 55 10.15 -3.02 -1.22
N GLY A 56 10.02 -3.42 0.05
CA GLY A 56 8.87 -3.05 0.89
C GLY A 56 8.73 -1.53 1.06
N ILE A 57 9.78 -0.86 1.55
CA ILE A 57 9.74 0.59 1.80
C ILE A 57 9.53 1.39 0.50
N PRO A 58 10.27 1.14 -0.60
CA PRO A 58 10.05 1.88 -1.84
C PRO A 58 8.66 1.67 -2.42
N LEU A 59 8.11 0.46 -2.39
CA LEU A 59 6.74 0.20 -2.86
C LEU A 59 5.70 0.95 -2.02
N MET A 60 5.82 0.93 -0.68
CA MET A 60 4.93 1.70 0.19
C MET A 60 4.97 3.21 -0.15
N TRP A 61 6.15 3.73 -0.48
CA TRP A 61 6.31 5.14 -0.84
C TRP A 61 5.65 5.47 -2.18
N ILE A 62 5.81 4.60 -3.18
CA ILE A 62 5.16 4.73 -4.49
C ILE A 62 3.64 4.72 -4.33
N GLU A 63 3.10 3.80 -3.54
CA GLU A 63 1.65 3.67 -3.35
C GLU A 63 1.07 4.90 -2.62
N TRP A 64 1.76 5.38 -1.58
CA TRP A 64 1.35 6.56 -0.83
C TRP A 64 1.38 7.84 -1.67
N THR A 65 2.45 8.04 -2.45
CA THR A 65 2.60 9.22 -3.33
C THR A 65 1.58 9.19 -4.46
N THR A 66 1.35 8.03 -5.07
CA THR A 66 0.35 7.80 -6.11
C THR A 66 -1.07 8.07 -5.60
N GLY A 67 -1.42 7.55 -4.41
CA GLY A 67 -2.70 7.79 -3.78
C GLY A 67 -2.96 9.26 -3.44
N ARG A 68 -1.94 9.98 -2.97
CA ARG A 68 -2.04 11.43 -2.73
C ARG A 68 -2.15 12.23 -4.03
N TYR A 69 -1.41 11.85 -5.06
CA TYR A 69 -1.47 12.50 -6.37
C TYR A 69 -2.88 12.40 -6.95
N GLY A 70 -3.44 11.19 -7.10
CA GLY A 70 -4.80 11.04 -7.63
C GLY A 70 -5.89 11.62 -6.71
N GLY A 71 -5.67 11.58 -5.39
CA GLY A 71 -6.53 12.26 -4.42
C GLY A 71 -6.60 13.78 -4.62
N GLY A 72 -5.51 14.41 -5.08
CA GLY A 72 -5.45 15.82 -5.47
C GLY A 72 -6.33 16.15 -6.70
N PHE A 73 -6.47 15.20 -7.62
CA PHE A 73 -7.35 15.31 -8.80
C PHE A 73 -8.78 14.81 -8.51
N GLY A 74 -9.14 14.61 -7.24
CA GLY A 74 -10.49 14.18 -6.84
C GLY A 74 -10.77 12.68 -6.98
N HIS A 75 -9.80 11.87 -7.42
CA HIS A 75 -9.96 10.43 -7.61
C HIS A 75 -9.46 9.67 -6.37
N GLY A 76 -10.31 8.85 -5.75
CA GLY A 76 -9.95 8.01 -4.60
C GLY A 76 -9.77 6.52 -4.93
N THR A 77 -10.08 6.12 -6.16
CA THR A 77 -10.06 4.72 -6.61
C THR A 77 -8.84 4.47 -7.48
N ALA A 78 -8.28 3.26 -7.41
CA ALA A 78 -7.16 2.84 -8.25
C ALA A 78 -7.35 3.18 -9.75
N PRO A 79 -8.45 2.80 -10.43
CA PRO A 79 -8.66 3.15 -11.84
C PRO A 79 -8.74 4.66 -12.09
N GLY A 80 -9.22 5.44 -11.11
CA GLY A 80 -9.26 6.89 -11.19
C GLY A 80 -7.87 7.55 -11.05
N ILE A 81 -7.05 7.04 -10.13
CA ILE A 81 -5.67 7.51 -9.92
C ILE A 81 -4.80 7.19 -11.15
N PHE A 82 -4.92 6.00 -11.71
CA PHE A 82 -4.20 5.62 -12.93
C PHE A 82 -4.68 6.42 -14.15
N HIS A 83 -5.96 6.82 -14.18
CA HIS A 83 -6.48 7.67 -15.24
C HIS A 83 -5.86 9.07 -15.23
N THR A 84 -5.59 9.65 -14.06
CA THR A 84 -4.96 10.97 -13.95
C THR A 84 -3.45 10.94 -14.14
N MET A 85 -2.81 9.78 -13.97
CA MET A 85 -1.38 9.59 -14.16
C MET A 85 -1.00 9.24 -15.61
N GLY A 86 -1.87 8.54 -16.35
CA GLY A 86 -1.51 7.97 -17.65
C GLY A 86 -2.50 8.31 -18.79
N ARG A 87 -2.08 9.19 -19.70
CA ARG A 87 -2.70 9.32 -21.04
C ARG A 87 -2.30 8.18 -22.00
N LYS A 88 -1.38 7.26 -21.63
CA LYS A 88 -0.72 6.41 -22.64
C LYS A 88 -1.08 4.92 -22.72
N ASN A 89 -1.44 4.19 -21.65
CA ASN A 89 -1.80 2.76 -21.79
C ASN A 89 -3.04 2.35 -20.99
N ARG A 90 -4.14 2.07 -21.71
CA ARG A 90 -5.47 1.67 -21.19
C ARG A 90 -5.45 0.30 -20.45
N PHE A 91 -4.41 -0.50 -20.62
CA PHE A 91 -4.27 -1.86 -20.08
C PHE A 91 -3.92 -1.94 -18.58
N ILE A 92 -3.24 -0.94 -18.02
CA ILE A 92 -2.84 -0.94 -16.59
C ILE A 92 -4.04 -0.65 -15.66
N LYS A 93 -5.21 -0.34 -16.22
CA LYS A 93 -6.40 0.04 -15.45
C LYS A 93 -7.14 -1.13 -14.80
N TYR A 94 -6.89 -2.36 -15.27
CA TYR A 94 -7.69 -3.55 -14.94
C TYR A 94 -6.84 -4.77 -14.54
N PHE A 95 -5.53 -4.57 -14.35
CA PHE A 95 -4.59 -5.58 -13.85
C PHE A 95 -3.98 -5.03 -12.57
#